data_AF-A0A3M2I9R9-F1
#
_entry.id   AF-A0A3M2I9R9-F1
#
_cell.length_a   1.000
_cell.length_b   1.000
_cell.length_c   1.000
_cell.angle_alpha   90.00
_cell.angle_beta   90.00
_cell.angle_gamma   90.00
#
_symmetry.space_group_name_H-M   'P 1'
#
loop_
_entity.id
_entity.type
_entity.pdbx_description
1 polymer ?
#
loop_
_entity_poly.entity_id
_entity_poly.type
_entity_poly.pdbx_seq_one_letter_code
_entity_poly.pdbx_strand_id
1 'polypeptide(L)'
;RRLAKPAVDPERDMPQAEAVISFLRDLGQSDWDQVVADAQAWNRYQAARLLYRPDREPDKVQRAKKISRALYGLPWWLREAHYWRELQSGHKKGRPRGR
;
A
#
# COMPACT_ATOMS: atom_id res chain seq x y z
N ARG A 1 1.77 2.85 20.57
CA ARG A 1 1.73 2.30 19.19
C ARG A 1 2.93 2.84 18.43
N ARG A 2 3.84 1.98 17.95
CA ARG A 2 4.93 2.41 17.04
C ARG A 2 4.32 2.48 15.64
N LEU A 3 4.08 3.68 15.11
CA LEU A 3 3.62 3.84 13.73
C LEU A 3 4.70 3.30 12.78
N ALA A 4 4.28 2.73 11.64
CA ALA A 4 5.20 2.41 10.56
C ALA A 4 5.94 3.70 10.13
N LYS A 5 7.21 3.61 9.76
CA LYS A 5 7.93 4.76 9.20
C LYS A 5 7.33 5.12 7.84
N PRO A 6 7.32 6.40 7.43
CA PRO A 6 6.91 6.79 6.08
C PRO A 6 7.74 6.00 5.06
N ALA A 7 7.04 5.43 4.09
CA ALA A 7 7.61 4.65 3.01
C ALA A 7 7.97 5.62 1.88
N VAL A 8 9.21 6.12 1.90
CA VAL A 8 9.74 6.95 0.80
C VAL A 8 10.15 6.05 -0.36
N ASP A 9 9.62 6.31 -1.56
CA ASP A 9 10.09 5.69 -2.81
C ASP A 9 11.45 6.32 -3.21
N PRO A 10 12.52 5.53 -3.39
CA PRO A 10 13.79 6.03 -3.91
C PRO A 10 13.72 6.55 -5.36
N GLU A 11 12.66 6.27 -6.13
CA GLU A 11 12.47 6.74 -7.51
C GLU A 11 11.47 7.92 -7.60
N ARG A 12 11.59 8.86 -6.65
CA ARG A 12 10.64 9.92 -6.22
C ARG A 12 9.97 10.84 -7.28
N ASP A 13 10.16 10.62 -8.57
CA ASP A 13 9.66 11.47 -9.66
C ASP A 13 8.37 10.92 -10.29
N MET A 14 7.39 10.52 -9.46
CA MET A 14 6.05 10.13 -9.91
C MET A 14 4.97 11.03 -9.29
N PRO A 15 4.66 12.19 -9.93
CA PRO A 15 3.61 13.12 -9.47
C PRO A 15 2.24 12.45 -9.29
N GLN A 16 1.98 11.37 -10.05
CA GLN A 16 0.74 10.62 -9.95
C GLN A 16 0.62 9.86 -8.62
N ALA A 17 1.74 9.47 -8.01
CA ALA A 17 1.72 8.72 -6.76
C ALA A 17 1.29 9.61 -5.57
N GLU A 18 1.68 10.88 -5.54
CA GLU A 18 1.23 11.83 -4.51
C GLU A 18 -0.28 12.08 -4.60
N ALA A 19 -0.80 12.26 -5.81
CA ALA A 19 -2.24 12.42 -6.04
C ALA A 19 -3.04 11.19 -5.57
N VAL A 20 -2.53 9.98 -5.88
CA VAL A 20 -3.12 8.72 -5.41
C VAL A 20 -3.09 8.64 -3.89
N ILE A 21 -1.96 8.95 -3.25
CA ILE A 21 -1.84 8.91 -1.77
C ILE A 21 -2.81 9.89 -1.12
N SER A 22 -2.94 11.12 -1.64
CA SER A 22 -3.87 12.11 -1.12
C SER A 22 -5.31 11.63 -1.23
N PHE A 23 -5.70 11.09 -2.39
CA PHE A 23 -7.04 10.52 -2.60
C PHE A 23 -7.32 9.38 -1.62
N LEU A 24 -6.41 8.42 -1.52
CA LEU A 24 -6.56 7.24 -0.64
C LEU A 24 -6.63 7.62 0.85
N ARG A 25 -5.93 8.68 1.25
CA ARG A 25 -5.94 9.16 2.64
C ARG A 25 -7.33 9.63 3.06
N ASP A 26 -8.09 10.22 2.17
CA ASP A 26 -9.36 10.87 2.51
C ASP A 26 -10.58 9.93 2.34
N LEU A 27 -10.38 8.68 1.89
CA LEU A 27 -11.43 7.67 1.75
C LEU A 27 -12.13 7.32 3.08
N GLY A 28 -13.41 6.96 3.01
CA GLY A 28 -14.10 6.31 4.13
C GLY A 28 -13.45 4.98 4.49
N GLN A 29 -13.70 4.47 5.71
CA GLN A 29 -13.08 3.21 6.16
C GLN A 29 -13.48 2.01 5.28
N SER A 30 -14.75 1.95 4.87
CA SER A 30 -15.24 0.88 3.98
C SER A 30 -14.54 0.88 2.63
N ASP A 31 -14.41 2.05 1.99
CA ASP A 31 -13.75 2.17 0.68
C ASP A 31 -12.25 1.89 0.79
N TRP A 32 -11.63 2.33 1.88
CA TRP A 32 -10.24 2.02 2.18
C TRP A 32 -10.03 0.50 2.29
N ASP A 33 -10.86 -0.19 3.06
CA ASP A 33 -10.76 -1.64 3.25
C ASP A 33 -10.96 -2.39 1.91
N GLN A 34 -11.88 -1.91 1.06
CA GLN A 34 -12.08 -2.45 -0.28
C GLN A 34 -10.84 -2.27 -1.16
N VAL A 35 -10.24 -1.08 -1.20
CA VAL A 35 -9.01 -0.82 -1.96
C VAL A 35 -7.86 -1.73 -1.50
N VAL A 36 -7.72 -1.92 -0.18
CA VAL A 36 -6.70 -2.82 0.38
C VAL A 36 -6.96 -4.26 -0.07
N ALA A 37 -8.21 -4.72 -0.02
CA ALA A 37 -8.59 -6.06 -0.46
C ALA A 37 -8.32 -6.28 -1.96
N ASP A 38 -8.66 -5.31 -2.80
CA ASP A 38 -8.44 -5.36 -4.25
C ASP A 38 -6.95 -5.36 -4.60
N ALA A 39 -6.15 -4.54 -3.92
CA ALA A 39 -4.70 -4.52 -4.08
C ALA A 39 -4.09 -5.89 -3.70
N GLN A 40 -4.54 -6.50 -2.62
CA GLN A 40 -4.11 -7.85 -2.22
C GLN A 40 -4.55 -8.91 -3.22
N ALA A 41 -5.77 -8.84 -3.75
CA ALA A 41 -6.28 -9.77 -4.75
C ALA A 41 -5.48 -9.68 -6.06
N TRP A 42 -5.20 -8.46 -6.52
CA TRP A 42 -4.35 -8.22 -7.69
C TRP A 42 -2.95 -8.78 -7.49
N ASN A 43 -2.35 -8.56 -6.33
CA ASN A 43 -1.04 -9.10 -6.00
C ASN A 43 -1.01 -10.63 -6.04
N ARG A 44 -2.00 -11.30 -5.44
CA ARG A 44 -2.14 -12.77 -5.50
C ARG A 44 -2.27 -13.26 -6.94
N TYR A 45 -3.06 -12.56 -7.76
CA TYR A 45 -3.19 -12.87 -9.18
C TYR A 45 -1.85 -12.72 -9.92
N GLN A 46 -1.10 -11.65 -9.70
CA GLN A 46 0.23 -11.48 -10.33
C GLN A 46 1.21 -12.58 -9.93
N ALA A 47 1.22 -12.97 -8.66
CA ALA A 47 2.04 -14.08 -8.18
C ALA A 47 1.65 -15.40 -8.87
N ALA A 48 0.36 -15.75 -8.88
CA ALA A 48 -0.14 -16.94 -9.55
C ALA A 48 0.19 -16.94 -11.04
N ARG A 49 0.08 -15.78 -11.70
CA ARG A 49 0.40 -15.62 -13.12
C ARG A 49 1.87 -15.87 -13.41
N LEU A 50 2.79 -15.40 -12.57
CA LEU A 50 4.24 -15.64 -12.72
C LEU A 50 4.64 -17.08 -12.38
N LEU A 51 3.89 -17.75 -11.50
CA LEU A 51 4.07 -19.18 -11.22
C LEU A 51 3.59 -20.03 -12.41
N TYR A 52 2.45 -19.70 -13.00
CA TYR A 52 1.87 -20.42 -14.13
C TYR A 52 2.59 -20.15 -15.46
N ARG A 53 3.05 -18.91 -15.67
CA ARG A 53 3.77 -18.48 -16.88
C ARG A 53 5.16 -17.95 -16.54
N PRO A 54 6.15 -18.84 -16.28
CA PRO A 54 7.50 -18.43 -15.95
C PRO A 54 8.23 -17.74 -17.10
N ASP A 55 7.76 -17.90 -18.34
CA ASP A 55 8.25 -17.23 -19.56
C ASP A 55 8.09 -15.70 -19.51
N ARG A 56 7.15 -15.17 -18.70
CA ARG A 56 6.97 -13.72 -18.54
C ARG A 56 8.08 -13.03 -17.75
N GLU A 57 8.84 -13.79 -16.99
CA GLU A 57 10.06 -13.32 -16.32
C GLU A 57 11.05 -14.48 -16.31
N PRO A 58 11.84 -14.67 -17.38
CA PRO A 58 12.69 -15.84 -17.53
C PRO A 58 13.73 -15.99 -16.41
N ASP A 59 14.26 -14.87 -15.91
CA ASP A 59 15.20 -14.85 -14.80
C ASP A 59 14.52 -15.36 -13.52
N LYS A 60 15.01 -16.51 -13.03
CA LYS A 60 14.47 -17.19 -11.86
C LYS A 60 14.56 -16.34 -10.59
N VAL A 61 15.64 -15.59 -10.42
CA VAL A 61 15.88 -14.74 -9.25
C VAL A 61 14.95 -13.53 -9.29
N GLN A 62 14.82 -12.88 -10.44
CA GLN A 62 13.89 -11.75 -10.59
C GLN A 62 12.44 -12.19 -10.44
N ARG A 63 12.07 -13.34 -11.00
CA ARG A 63 10.74 -13.92 -10.84
C ARG A 63 10.42 -14.22 -9.37
N ALA A 64 11.34 -14.86 -8.65
CA ALA A 64 11.17 -15.13 -7.22
C ALA A 64 11.02 -13.83 -6.40
N LYS A 65 11.81 -12.79 -6.70
CA LYS A 65 11.67 -11.46 -6.08
C LYS A 65 10.30 -10.84 -6.36
N LYS A 66 9.82 -10.89 -7.60
CA LYS A 66 8.50 -10.36 -7.99
C LYS A 66 7.36 -11.12 -7.31
N ILE A 67 7.42 -12.45 -7.28
CA ILE A 67 6.43 -13.29 -6.58
C ILE A 67 6.43 -13.00 -5.07
N SER A 68 7.60 -12.95 -4.44
CA SER A 68 7.72 -12.65 -3.01
C SER A 68 7.17 -11.26 -2.67
N ARG A 69 7.51 -10.23 -3.48
CA ARG A 69 6.95 -8.88 -3.33
C ARG A 69 5.43 -8.85 -3.51
N ALA A 70 4.88 -9.62 -4.42
CA ALA A 70 3.43 -9.69 -4.60
C ALA A 70 2.76 -10.39 -3.41
N LEU A 71 3.28 -11.53 -2.95
CA LEU A 71 2.64 -12.30 -1.87
C LEU A 71 2.77 -11.67 -0.48
N TYR A 72 3.90 -11.04 -0.19
CA TYR A 72 4.23 -10.57 1.16
C TYR A 72 4.50 -9.06 1.24
N GLY A 73 4.62 -8.39 0.09
CA GLY A 73 4.78 -6.95 0.03
C GLY A 73 3.43 -6.24 -0.08
N LEU A 74 3.38 -5.04 0.50
CA LEU A 74 2.33 -4.07 0.22
C LEU A 74 2.93 -2.95 -0.65
N PRO A 75 2.20 -2.46 -1.67
CA PRO A 75 2.62 -1.31 -2.45
C PRO A 75 2.98 -0.15 -1.51
N TRP A 76 4.08 0.54 -1.82
CA TRP A 76 4.61 1.59 -0.94
C TRP A 76 3.60 2.72 -0.74
N TRP A 77 2.87 3.11 -1.78
CA TRP A 77 1.85 4.16 -1.73
C TRP A 77 0.69 3.80 -0.81
N LEU A 78 0.34 2.51 -0.71
CA LEU A 78 -0.71 2.04 0.20
C LEU A 78 -0.23 2.10 1.64
N ARG A 79 1.04 1.75 1.89
CA ARG A 79 1.66 1.88 3.22
C ARG A 79 1.77 3.35 3.65
N GLU A 80 2.11 4.24 2.71
CA GLU A 80 2.22 5.67 2.96
C GLU A 80 0.84 6.29 3.24
N ALA A 81 -0.16 6.00 2.43
CA ALA A 81 -1.53 6.44 2.68
C ALA A 81 -2.05 5.95 4.05
N HIS A 82 -1.77 4.69 4.41
CA HIS A 82 -2.12 4.15 5.72
C HIS A 82 -1.43 4.91 6.86
N TYR A 83 -0.13 5.21 6.72
CA TYR A 83 0.62 5.99 7.70
C TYR A 83 -0.06 7.35 7.98
N TRP A 84 -0.41 8.09 6.92
CA TRP A 84 -1.07 9.38 7.06
C TRP A 84 -2.49 9.28 7.63
N ARG A 85 -3.26 8.24 7.27
CA ARG A 85 -4.58 7.97 7.84
C ARG A 85 -4.52 7.73 9.36
N GLU A 86 -3.57 6.93 9.82
CA GLU A 86 -3.37 6.67 11.25
C GLU A 86 -2.90 7.93 12.00
N LEU A 87 -2.00 8.71 11.39
CA LEU A 87 -1.51 9.96 11.99
C LEU A 87 -2.65 10.98 12.19
N GLN A 88 -3.55 11.12 11.21
CA GLN A 88 -4.72 12.00 11.30
C GLN A 88 -5.78 11.48 12.28
N SER A 89 -5.98 10.16 12.33
CA SER A 89 -6.89 9.53 13.29
C SER A 89 -6.42 9.71 14.74
N GLY A 90 -5.10 9.82 14.96
CA GLY A 90 -4.51 10.17 16.25
C GLY A 90 -4.83 11.59 16.73
N HIS A 91 -5.08 12.54 15.83
CA HIS A 91 -5.42 13.93 16.18
C HIS A 91 -6.91 14.15 16.51
N LYS A 92 -7.80 13.21 16.16
CA LYS A 92 -9.26 13.34 16.39
C LYS A 92 -9.79 12.72 17.68
N LYS A 93 -8.94 12.16 18.55
CA LYS A 93 -9.37 11.64 19.87
C LYS A 93 -9.18 12.67 20.98
N GLY A 94 -10.20 13.51 21.15
CA GLY A 94 -10.65 14.04 22.45
C GLY A 94 -9.78 15.10 23.11
N ARG A 95 -10.09 16.38 22.86
CA ARG A 95 -9.98 17.39 23.91
C ARG A 95 -11.40 17.62 24.46
N PRO A 96 -11.73 17.19 25.69
CA PRO A 96 -12.98 17.63 26.29
C PRO A 96 -12.88 19.14 26.48
N ARG A 97 -13.76 19.90 25.81
CA ARG A 97 -14.00 21.30 26.15
C ARG A 97 -14.76 21.29 27.47
N GLY A 98 -14.02 21.27 28.58
CA GLY A 98 -14.57 21.61 29.89
C GLY A 98 -14.94 23.08 29.89
N ARG A 99 -16.23 23.36 30.11
CA ARG A 99 -16.73 24.64 30.58
C ARG A 99 -16.32 24.85 32.02
#